data_AF-A0A173UAC1-F1
#
_entry.id   AF-A0A173UAC1-F1
#
_cell.length_a   1.000
_cell.length_b   1.000
_cell.length_c   1.000
_cell.angle_alpha   90.00
_cell.angle_beta   90.00
_cell.angle_gamma   90.00
#
_symmetry.space_group_name_H-M   'P 1'
#
loop_
_entity.id
_entity.type
_entity.pdbx_description
1 polymer ?
#
loop_
_entity_poly.entity_id
_entity_poly.type
_entity_poly.pdbx_seq_one_letter_code
_entity_poly.pdbx_strand_id
1 'polypeptide(L)'
;MVKMKKVATYAIAIAMIACAGISTGNIGVQAATKTPVTKAKVSYHKMMSLKDYNKFYEDYMSQFLKAPEVTNATFDHGYIITRNVLNVTFTAVDHAKSYDVMVSKDNNFKTTKIYTTDKTSLSVSTDDDDFLTPAWHGRYVKVRANYGYGIRSKWSEAEMIGCGKLHLHQDFNNLTSK
;
A
#
# COMPACT_ATOMS: atom_id res chain seq x y z
N MET A 1 -8.54 39.03 -7.77
CA MET A 1 -9.26 37.98 -7.00
C MET A 1 -8.46 36.69 -7.09
N VAL A 2 -7.77 36.29 -6.01
CA VAL A 2 -7.09 35.00 -5.92
C VAL A 2 -8.05 34.02 -5.23
N LYS A 3 -8.49 32.98 -5.93
CA LYS A 3 -9.33 31.91 -5.35
C LYS A 3 -8.45 30.99 -4.51
N MET A 4 -8.56 31.09 -3.17
CA MET A 4 -8.02 30.08 -2.26
C MET A 4 -8.69 28.73 -2.52
N LYS A 5 -7.91 27.73 -2.95
CA LYS A 5 -8.34 26.33 -2.91
C LYS A 5 -8.35 25.89 -1.44
N LYS A 6 -9.54 25.58 -0.91
CA LYS A 6 -9.71 24.96 0.41
C LYS A 6 -9.05 23.58 0.38
N VAL A 7 -7.95 23.42 1.10
CA VAL A 7 -7.40 22.10 1.44
C VAL A 7 -8.21 21.63 2.65
N ALA A 8 -9.02 20.59 2.45
CA ALA A 8 -9.76 19.96 3.53
C ALA A 8 -8.78 19.11 4.37
N THR A 9 -8.37 19.63 5.52
CA THR A 9 -7.64 18.88 6.53
C THR A 9 -8.60 17.89 7.19
N TYR A 10 -8.51 16.62 6.83
CA TYR A 10 -9.21 15.56 7.55
C TYR A 10 -8.41 15.20 8.81
N ALA A 11 -8.86 15.69 9.97
CA ALA A 11 -8.35 15.23 11.26
C ALA A 11 -8.95 13.86 11.56
N ILE A 12 -8.13 12.81 11.54
CA ILE A 12 -8.51 11.48 12.01
C ILE A 12 -8.04 11.39 13.47
N ALA A 13 -8.98 11.53 14.42
CA ALA A 13 -8.72 11.27 15.83
C ALA A 13 -8.87 9.76 16.08
N ILE A 14 -7.76 9.05 16.27
CA ILE A 14 -7.78 7.68 16.79
C ILE A 14 -7.60 7.77 18.31
N ALA A 15 -8.68 7.53 19.06
CA ALA A 15 -8.62 7.38 20.50
C ALA A 15 -7.91 6.05 20.84
N MET A 16 -6.66 6.10 21.27
CA MET A 16 -6.05 4.96 21.94
C MET A 16 -6.47 4.96 23.41
N ILE A 17 -7.42 4.08 23.72
CA ILE A 17 -7.74 3.68 25.09
C ILE A 17 -6.61 2.75 25.56
N ALA A 18 -5.75 3.25 26.45
CA ALA A 18 -4.89 2.41 27.28
C ALA A 18 -5.57 2.22 28.66
N CYS A 19 -6.50 1.27 28.76
CA CYS A 19 -6.81 0.61 30.02
C CYS A 19 -5.72 -0.46 30.27
N ALA A 20 -5.20 -0.73 31.46
CA ALA A 20 -5.43 -0.22 32.79
C ALA A 20 -4.21 -0.59 33.65
N GLY A 21 -3.84 0.30 34.56
CA GLY A 21 -3.19 -0.03 35.83
C GLY A 21 -4.04 0.56 36.95
N ILE A 22 -5.33 0.22 36.99
CA ILE A 22 -6.22 0.57 38.11
C ILE A 22 -6.02 -0.55 39.13
N SER A 23 -5.08 -0.38 40.06
CA SER A 23 -5.13 -1.13 41.31
C SER A 23 -6.29 -0.55 42.14
N THR A 24 -7.17 -1.45 42.52
CA THR A 24 -8.35 -1.21 43.35
C THR A 24 -7.94 -0.64 44.70
N GLY A 25 -8.46 0.54 45.05
CA GLY A 25 -8.35 1.10 46.39
C GLY A 25 -9.52 2.04 46.65
N ASN A 26 -10.49 1.59 47.45
CA ASN A 26 -11.64 2.37 47.88
C ASN A 26 -11.21 3.69 48.50
N ILE A 27 -12.02 4.72 48.25
CA ILE A 27 -11.87 6.06 48.82
C ILE A 27 -12.30 6.03 50.29
N GLY A 28 -11.42 6.52 51.17
CA GLY A 28 -11.83 7.33 52.32
C GLY A 28 -11.54 6.78 53.72
N VAL A 29 -10.43 7.21 54.33
CA VAL A 29 -10.41 7.72 55.71
C VAL A 29 -9.46 8.92 55.75
N GLN A 30 -9.92 10.01 56.35
CA GLN A 30 -9.23 11.28 56.48
C GLN A 30 -8.06 11.23 57.49
N ALA A 31 -7.24 12.29 57.35
CA ALA A 31 -6.41 12.94 58.36
C ALA A 31 -4.97 12.44 58.57
N ALA A 32 -4.05 13.11 57.88
CA ALA A 32 -2.91 13.74 58.54
C ALA A 32 -2.45 14.95 57.72
N THR A 33 -2.55 16.14 58.30
CA THR A 33 -1.94 17.36 57.76
C THR A 33 -0.44 17.17 57.64
N LYS A 34 0.05 16.99 56.42
CA LYS A 34 1.45 17.26 56.09
C LYS A 34 1.45 18.44 55.14
N THR A 35 2.07 19.54 55.57
CA THR A 35 2.42 20.66 54.69
C THR A 35 3.05 20.11 53.42
N PRO A 36 2.49 20.37 52.24
CA PRO A 36 3.06 19.87 51.01
C PRO A 36 4.45 20.49 50.85
N VAL A 37 5.47 19.65 50.81
CA VAL A 37 6.79 20.05 50.32
C VAL A 37 6.60 20.39 48.84
N THR A 38 6.50 21.68 48.53
CA THR A 38 6.28 22.24 47.18
C THR A 38 7.53 22.15 46.30
N LYS A 39 8.10 20.94 46.16
CA LYS A 39 9.22 20.68 45.25
C LYS A 39 9.03 19.43 44.39
N ALA A 40 7.79 19.12 44.02
CA ALA A 40 7.59 18.27 42.84
C ALA A 40 7.96 19.10 41.61
N LYS A 41 9.17 18.91 41.06
CA LYS A 41 9.48 19.32 39.69
C LYS A 41 8.56 18.53 38.77
N VAL A 42 7.45 19.14 38.37
CA VAL A 42 6.67 18.65 37.23
C VAL A 42 7.54 18.88 36.01
N SER A 43 8.25 17.83 35.58
CA SER A 43 8.90 17.84 34.26
C SER A 43 7.78 17.68 33.24
N TYR A 44 7.27 18.79 32.71
CA TYR A 44 6.45 18.74 31.51
C TYR A 44 7.34 18.11 30.42
N HIS A 45 7.05 16.88 30.02
CA HIS A 45 7.65 16.35 28.80
C HIS A 45 7.38 17.37 27.70
N LYS A 46 8.44 17.97 27.17
CA LYS A 46 8.37 18.94 26.08
C LYS A 46 7.46 18.36 25.01
N MET A 47 6.30 18.99 24.77
CA MET A 47 5.41 18.56 23.70
C MET A 47 6.23 18.56 22.40
N MET A 48 6.21 17.43 21.67
CA MET A 48 6.87 17.34 20.38
C MET A 48 6.42 18.52 19.52
N SER A 49 7.34 19.12 18.77
CA SER A 49 6.92 20.06 17.75
C SER A 49 6.03 19.35 16.73
N LEU A 50 5.13 20.07 16.08
CA LEU A 50 4.28 19.49 15.02
C LEU A 50 5.13 18.80 13.94
N LYS A 51 6.33 19.32 13.67
CA LYS A 51 7.30 18.73 12.73
C LYS A 51 7.80 17.37 13.21
N ASP A 52 8.17 17.26 14.48
CA ASP A 52 8.66 16.02 15.07
C ASP A 52 7.54 14.98 15.17
N TYR A 53 6.32 15.42 15.51
CA TYR A 53 5.13 14.57 15.50
C TYR A 53 4.82 14.02 14.11
N ASN A 54 4.82 14.89 13.08
CA ASN A 54 4.59 14.46 11.70
C ASN A 54 5.67 13.46 11.26
N LYS A 55 6.94 13.71 11.59
CA LYS A 55 8.02 12.78 11.27
C LYS A 55 7.83 11.43 11.98
N PHE A 56 7.52 11.44 13.28
CA PHE A 56 7.24 10.22 14.04
C PHE A 56 6.06 9.45 13.45
N TYR A 57 4.99 10.15 13.05
CA TYR A 57 3.82 9.56 12.43
C TYR A 57 4.14 8.95 11.06
N GLU A 58 4.87 9.65 10.20
CA GLU A 58 5.32 9.11 8.90
C GLU A 58 6.24 7.89 9.08
N ASP A 59 7.20 7.97 10.01
CA ASP A 59 8.11 6.87 10.33
C ASP A 59 7.33 5.66 10.88
N TYR A 60 6.29 5.89 11.70
CA TYR A 60 5.39 4.85 12.19
C TYR A 60 4.56 4.23 11.05
N MET A 61 3.86 5.03 10.25
CA MET A 61 3.02 4.55 9.15
C MET A 61 3.83 3.82 8.07
N SER A 62 5.08 4.23 7.82
CA SER A 62 5.96 3.59 6.84
C SER A 62 6.24 2.11 7.13
N GLN A 63 6.16 1.70 8.40
CA GLN A 63 6.36 0.31 8.82
C GLN A 63 5.18 -0.58 8.43
N PHE A 64 3.97 -0.01 8.35
CA PHE A 64 2.72 -0.72 8.06
C PHE A 64 2.32 -0.63 6.58
N LEU A 65 2.71 0.44 5.89
CA LEU A 65 2.37 0.71 4.49
C LEU A 65 3.39 0.14 3.51
N LYS A 66 3.88 -1.08 3.77
CA LYS A 66 4.81 -1.79 2.87
C LYS A 66 4.12 -2.08 1.55
N ALA A 67 4.85 -1.90 0.46
CA ALA A 67 4.38 -2.30 -0.86
C ALA A 67 4.39 -3.84 -0.96
N PRO A 68 3.36 -4.44 -1.59
CA PRO A 68 3.43 -5.82 -2.05
C PRO A 68 4.61 -6.00 -3.01
N GLU A 69 5.14 -7.22 -3.06
CA GLU A 69 6.13 -7.64 -4.05
C GLU A 69 5.43 -8.45 -5.13
N VAL A 70 5.65 -8.10 -6.41
CA VAL A 70 5.13 -8.88 -7.54
C VAL A 70 5.97 -10.14 -7.67
N THR A 71 5.36 -11.30 -7.51
CA THR A 71 6.06 -12.60 -7.54
C THR A 71 5.96 -13.28 -8.91
N ASN A 72 4.94 -12.95 -9.68
CA ASN A 72 4.80 -13.38 -11.07
C ASN A 72 3.94 -12.38 -11.84
N ALA A 73 4.34 -12.06 -13.06
CA ALA A 73 3.54 -11.29 -14.01
C ALA A 73 3.70 -11.92 -15.40
N THR A 74 2.68 -12.62 -15.85
CA THR A 74 2.68 -13.35 -17.12
C THR A 74 1.47 -13.01 -17.95
N PHE A 75 1.66 -12.96 -19.26
CA PHE A 75 0.57 -12.96 -20.21
C PHE A 75 0.54 -14.31 -20.91
N ASP A 76 -0.56 -15.03 -20.74
CA ASP A 76 -0.78 -16.30 -21.41
C ASP A 76 -1.45 -16.03 -22.74
N HIS A 77 -0.78 -16.42 -23.82
CA HIS A 77 -1.34 -16.34 -25.16
C HIS A 77 -2.30 -17.51 -25.38
N GLY A 78 -3.53 -17.15 -25.76
CA GLY A 78 -4.51 -18.12 -26.19
C GLY A 78 -4.06 -18.83 -27.47
N TYR A 79 -4.26 -20.15 -27.56
CA TYR A 79 -4.09 -20.92 -28.80
C TYR A 79 -5.43 -21.53 -29.20
N ILE A 80 -6.00 -21.05 -30.30
CA ILE A 80 -7.22 -21.47 -31.02
C ILE A 80 -8.52 -21.50 -30.17
N ILE A 81 -8.51 -22.03 -28.95
CA ILE A 81 -9.65 -22.16 -28.03
C ILE A 81 -9.38 -21.60 -26.63
N THR A 82 -8.13 -21.27 -26.28
CA THR A 82 -7.81 -20.61 -25.00
C THR A 82 -7.81 -19.10 -25.15
N ARG A 83 -8.17 -18.39 -24.09
CA ARG A 83 -8.24 -16.92 -24.06
C ARG A 83 -6.87 -16.32 -23.78
N ASN A 84 -6.63 -15.10 -24.25
CA ASN A 84 -5.48 -14.33 -23.80
C ASN A 84 -5.76 -13.78 -22.40
N VAL A 85 -4.88 -14.06 -21.45
CA VAL A 85 -5.11 -13.73 -20.04
C VAL A 85 -3.85 -13.15 -19.43
N LEU A 86 -3.98 -11.98 -18.82
CA LEU A 86 -2.98 -11.42 -17.92
C LEU A 86 -3.13 -12.07 -16.55
N ASN A 87 -2.05 -12.65 -16.03
CA ASN A 87 -1.98 -13.23 -14.70
C ASN A 87 -0.89 -12.52 -13.89
N VAL A 88 -1.27 -11.96 -12.74
CA VAL A 88 -0.35 -11.29 -11.81
C VAL A 88 -0.55 -11.87 -10.42
N THR A 89 0.52 -12.28 -9.77
CA THR A 89 0.53 -12.70 -8.36
C THR A 89 1.52 -11.87 -7.58
N PHE A 90 1.22 -11.64 -6.31
CA PHE A 90 2.03 -10.80 -5.44
C PHE A 90 1.90 -11.23 -3.97
N THR A 91 2.82 -10.76 -3.14
CA THR A 91 2.81 -11.07 -1.71
C THR A 91 1.64 -10.40 -0.99
N ALA A 92 1.12 -11.08 0.04
CA ALA A 92 0.20 -10.45 0.98
C ALA A 92 0.96 -9.41 1.83
N VAL A 93 0.23 -8.42 2.31
CA VAL A 93 0.71 -7.48 3.33
C VAL A 93 -0.38 -7.32 4.37
N ASP A 94 0.05 -7.25 5.64
CA ASP A 94 -0.86 -7.27 6.78
C ASP A 94 -1.87 -6.14 6.73
N HIS A 95 -3.11 -6.44 7.15
CA HIS A 95 -4.23 -5.49 7.24
C HIS A 95 -4.71 -4.87 5.91
N ALA A 96 -4.15 -5.28 4.77
CA ALA A 96 -4.70 -4.89 3.47
C ALA A 96 -6.12 -5.45 3.29
N LYS A 97 -7.04 -4.61 2.79
CA LYS A 97 -8.42 -5.02 2.48
C LYS A 97 -8.58 -5.42 1.01
N SER A 98 -7.75 -4.85 0.16
CA SER A 98 -7.71 -5.07 -1.28
C SER A 98 -6.38 -4.58 -1.84
N TYR A 99 -6.19 -4.77 -3.14
CA TYR A 99 -5.00 -4.40 -3.88
C TYR A 99 -5.39 -3.66 -5.14
N ASP A 100 -4.66 -2.60 -5.44
CA ASP A 100 -4.70 -1.94 -6.75
C ASP A 100 -3.54 -2.49 -7.58
N VAL A 101 -3.84 -2.94 -8.80
CA VAL A 101 -2.88 -3.47 -9.77
C VAL A 101 -2.87 -2.55 -10.99
N MET A 102 -1.80 -1.76 -11.13
CA MET A 102 -1.60 -0.87 -12.25
C MET A 102 -0.88 -1.59 -13.37
N VAL A 103 -1.54 -1.70 -14.52
CA VAL A 103 -0.99 -2.28 -15.74
C VAL A 103 -0.67 -1.15 -16.71
N SER A 104 0.50 -1.18 -17.33
CA SER A 104 1.01 -0.12 -18.20
C SER A 104 1.43 -0.62 -19.56
N LYS A 105 1.06 0.10 -20.61
CA LYS A 105 1.53 -0.16 -21.99
C LYS A 105 2.97 0.32 -22.22
N ASP A 106 3.55 1.09 -21.30
CA ASP A 106 4.90 1.64 -21.43
C ASP A 106 5.68 1.58 -20.11
N ASN A 107 7.02 1.63 -20.19
CA ASN A 107 7.90 1.58 -19.02
C ASN A 107 7.84 2.84 -18.15
N ASN A 108 7.28 3.94 -18.66
CA ASN A 108 7.16 5.22 -17.96
C ASN A 108 5.78 5.40 -17.31
N PHE A 109 4.90 4.40 -17.37
CA PHE A 109 3.57 4.42 -16.78
C PHE A 109 2.70 5.60 -17.25
N LYS A 110 2.84 6.00 -18.53
CA LYS A 110 2.02 7.07 -19.13
C LYS A 110 0.63 6.58 -19.54
N THR A 111 0.55 5.36 -20.07
CA THR A 111 -0.70 4.75 -20.53
C THR A 111 -1.04 3.57 -19.64
N THR A 112 -1.87 3.82 -18.63
CA THR A 112 -2.14 2.86 -17.55
C THR A 112 -3.62 2.58 -17.36
N LYS A 113 -3.91 1.41 -16.79
CA LYS A 113 -5.20 1.06 -16.21
C LYS A 113 -4.97 0.43 -14.85
N ILE A 114 -5.84 0.73 -13.89
CA ILE A 114 -5.77 0.16 -12.55
C ILE A 114 -6.95 -0.79 -12.38
N TYR A 115 -6.64 -2.02 -11.98
CA TYR A 115 -7.60 -3.03 -11.56
C TYR A 115 -7.58 -3.14 -10.03
N THR A 116 -8.69 -3.53 -9.43
CA THR A 116 -8.76 -3.78 -7.99
C THR A 116 -9.16 -5.24 -7.74
N THR A 117 -8.50 -5.88 -6.80
CA THR A 117 -8.76 -7.27 -6.39
C THR A 117 -8.68 -7.38 -4.86
N ASP A 118 -9.50 -8.24 -4.27
CA ASP A 118 -9.45 -8.59 -2.84
C ASP A 118 -8.50 -9.77 -2.56
N LYS A 119 -7.92 -10.35 -3.61
CA LYS A 119 -6.98 -11.48 -3.55
C LYS A 119 -5.56 -11.01 -3.80
N THR A 120 -4.59 -11.86 -3.44
CA THR A 120 -3.17 -11.70 -3.78
C THR A 120 -2.84 -12.05 -5.24
N SER A 121 -3.85 -11.99 -6.11
CA SER A 121 -3.75 -12.28 -7.53
C SER A 121 -4.78 -11.50 -8.33
N LEU A 122 -4.44 -11.25 -9.59
CA LEU A 122 -5.31 -10.68 -10.61
C LEU A 122 -5.23 -11.56 -11.86
N SER A 123 -6.39 -11.88 -12.43
CA SER A 123 -6.52 -12.52 -13.73
C SER A 123 -7.51 -11.71 -14.58
N VAL A 124 -7.09 -11.26 -15.75
CA VAL A 124 -7.94 -10.44 -16.65
C VAL A 124 -7.80 -10.97 -18.07
N SER A 125 -8.92 -11.30 -18.70
CA SER A 125 -8.95 -11.70 -20.10
C SER A 125 -9.04 -10.49 -21.03
N THR A 126 -8.42 -10.58 -22.21
CA THR A 126 -8.62 -9.59 -23.28
C THR A 126 -10.06 -9.53 -23.78
N ASP A 127 -10.84 -10.60 -23.57
CA ASP A 127 -12.25 -10.65 -23.97
C ASP A 127 -13.12 -9.76 -23.07
N ASP A 128 -12.67 -9.54 -21.84
CA ASP A 128 -13.40 -8.79 -20.81
C ASP A 128 -12.93 -7.32 -20.74
N ASP A 129 -11.79 -6.99 -21.36
CA ASP A 129 -11.16 -5.67 -21.22
C ASP A 129 -10.37 -5.23 -22.46
N ASP A 130 -10.86 -4.18 -23.13
CA ASP A 130 -10.29 -3.59 -24.34
C ASP A 130 -8.95 -2.88 -24.12
N PHE A 131 -8.61 -2.54 -22.87
CA PHE A 131 -7.30 -2.02 -22.55
C PHE A 131 -6.24 -3.06 -22.88
N LEU A 132 -6.54 -4.34 -22.60
CA LEU A 132 -5.65 -5.46 -22.88
C LEU A 132 -5.78 -5.94 -24.33
N THR A 133 -4.77 -5.65 -25.16
CA THR A 133 -4.66 -6.22 -26.51
C THR A 133 -3.89 -7.56 -26.54
N PRO A 134 -3.97 -8.40 -27.58
CA PRO A 134 -3.27 -9.70 -27.62
C PRO A 134 -1.72 -9.72 -27.54
N ALA A 135 -1.06 -8.57 -27.33
CA ALA A 135 0.41 -8.43 -27.31
C ALA A 135 0.90 -7.65 -26.05
N TRP A 136 0.99 -8.34 -24.90
CA TRP A 136 1.41 -7.76 -23.60
C TRP A 136 2.78 -8.17 -23.09
N HIS A 137 3.50 -9.07 -23.76
CA HIS A 137 4.88 -9.35 -23.38
C HIS A 137 5.74 -8.07 -23.49
N GLY A 138 6.57 -7.79 -22.48
CA GLY A 138 7.42 -6.58 -22.44
C GLY A 138 6.71 -5.30 -21.95
N ARG A 139 5.49 -5.44 -21.41
CA ARG A 139 4.75 -4.38 -20.71
C ARG A 139 5.02 -4.44 -19.21
N TYR A 140 4.42 -3.56 -18.40
CA TYR A 140 4.78 -3.45 -16.98
C TYR A 140 3.57 -3.45 -16.05
N VAL A 141 3.78 -3.97 -14.85
CA VAL A 141 2.81 -3.95 -13.75
C VAL A 141 3.41 -3.39 -12.47
N LYS A 142 2.58 -2.72 -11.67
CA LYS A 142 2.84 -2.34 -10.28
C LYS A 142 1.67 -2.69 -9.40
N VAL A 143 1.92 -3.02 -8.15
CA VAL A 143 0.88 -3.37 -7.17
C VAL A 143 1.02 -2.51 -5.93
N ARG A 144 -0.09 -2.12 -5.31
CA ARG A 144 -0.10 -1.52 -3.97
C ARG A 144 -1.25 -2.08 -3.15
N ALA A 145 -1.07 -2.09 -1.85
CA ALA A 145 -2.12 -2.42 -0.90
C ALA A 145 -3.05 -1.23 -0.66
N ASN A 146 -4.32 -1.54 -0.46
CA ASN A 146 -5.37 -0.60 -0.08
C ASN A 146 -5.97 -1.04 1.26
N TYR A 147 -5.82 -0.18 2.27
CA TYR A 147 -6.26 -0.41 3.65
C TYR A 147 -7.66 0.17 3.91
N GLY A 148 -8.26 0.82 2.90
CA GLY A 148 -9.52 1.54 2.98
C GLY A 148 -9.34 3.00 3.38
N TYR A 149 -10.44 3.77 3.30
CA TYR A 149 -10.48 5.19 3.69
C TYR A 149 -9.40 6.08 3.04
N GLY A 150 -8.97 5.73 1.83
CA GLY A 150 -7.94 6.46 1.09
C GLY A 150 -6.50 6.09 1.45
N ILE A 151 -6.28 5.26 2.47
CA ILE A 151 -4.95 4.82 2.92
C ILE A 151 -4.45 3.70 2.01
N ARG A 152 -3.28 3.90 1.42
CA ARG A 152 -2.65 2.95 0.48
C ARG A 152 -1.16 2.89 0.71
N SER A 153 -0.56 1.74 0.41
CA SER A 153 0.90 1.61 0.39
C SER A 153 1.49 2.41 -0.77
N LYS A 154 2.83 2.53 -0.78
CA LYS A 154 3.54 2.85 -2.01
C LYS A 154 3.28 1.77 -3.06
N TRP A 155 3.46 2.13 -4.34
CA TRP A 155 3.53 1.15 -5.41
C TRP A 155 4.78 0.28 -5.23
N SER A 156 4.66 -0.99 -5.61
CA SER A 156 5.79 -1.89 -5.80
C SER A 156 6.75 -1.35 -6.85
N GLU A 157 7.94 -1.96 -6.91
CA GLU A 157 8.77 -1.86 -8.10
C GLU A 157 8.01 -2.34 -9.34
N ALA A 158 8.40 -1.81 -10.50
CA ALA A 158 7.81 -2.20 -11.77
C ALA A 158 8.28 -3.60 -12.14
N GLU A 159 7.33 -4.51 -12.38
CA GLU A 159 7.64 -5.84 -12.90
C GLU A 159 7.27 -5.92 -14.38
N MET A 160 8.16 -6.52 -15.18
CA MET A 160 7.91 -6.69 -16.61
C MET A 160 7.03 -7.92 -16.82
N ILE A 161 5.98 -7.77 -17.63
CA ILE A 161 5.07 -8.85 -17.96
C ILE A 161 5.77 -9.78 -18.96
N GLY A 162 6.05 -11.00 -18.51
CA GLY A 162 6.61 -12.07 -19.33
C GLY A 162 5.56 -12.82 -20.15
N CYS A 163 6.01 -13.78 -20.96
CA CYS A 163 5.16 -14.72 -21.68
C CYS A 163 4.97 -15.98 -20.83
N GLY A 164 3.73 -16.35 -20.49
CA GLY A 164 3.45 -17.45 -19.55
C GLY A 164 3.46 -18.85 -20.18
N LYS A 165 2.79 -19.03 -21.32
CA LYS A 165 2.76 -20.29 -22.09
C LYS A 165 2.76 -20.00 -23.60
N LEU A 166 3.63 -20.72 -24.32
CA LEU A 166 3.88 -20.71 -25.77
C LEU A 166 4.87 -19.65 -26.30
N HIS A 167 6.16 -19.96 -26.18
CA HIS A 167 7.02 -19.97 -27.37
C HIS A 167 7.42 -21.42 -27.64
N LEU A 168 6.65 -22.14 -28.45
CA LEU A 168 7.25 -23.26 -29.19
C LEU A 168 8.18 -22.61 -30.23
N HIS A 169 9.45 -22.46 -29.86
CA HIS A 169 10.56 -22.03 -30.73
C HIS A 169 10.35 -20.72 -31.51
N GLN A 170 10.31 -19.59 -30.80
CA GLN A 170 10.74 -18.32 -31.39
C GLN A 170 11.69 -17.61 -30.41
N ASP A 171 12.91 -18.15 -30.38
CA ASP A 171 14.17 -17.44 -30.35
C ASP A 171 14.28 -16.23 -29.41
N PHE A 172 14.77 -16.51 -28.20
CA PHE A 172 15.55 -15.56 -27.39
C PHE A 172 16.96 -15.30 -28.00
N ASN A 173 17.06 -15.24 -29.33
CA ASN A 173 18.27 -14.75 -29.98
C ASN A 173 18.13 -13.26 -30.23
N ASN A 174 18.38 -12.48 -29.18
CA ASN A 174 19.21 -11.27 -29.27
C ASN A 174 19.48 -10.71 -27.86
N LEU A 175 20.15 -11.53 -27.05
CA LEU A 175 21.17 -11.02 -26.13
C LEU A 175 22.51 -11.43 -26.74
N THR A 176 23.34 -10.41 -27.03
CA THR A 176 24.73 -10.44 -27.56
C THR A 176 24.89 -10.18 -29.07
N SER A 177 25.09 -8.91 -29.42
CA SER A 177 26.07 -8.51 -30.45
C SER A 177 26.33 -6.99 -30.42
N LYS A 178 27.50 -6.65 -29.83
CA LYS A 178 28.30 -5.42 -29.91
C LYS A 178 27.76 -4.13 -29.27
#